data_AF-A0A2A8BVZ5-F1
#
_entry.id   AF-A0A2A8BVZ5-F1
#
_cell.length_a   1.000
_cell.length_b   1.000
_cell.length_c   1.000
_cell.angle_alpha   90.00
_cell.angle_beta   90.00
_cell.angle_gamma   90.00
#
_symmetry.space_group_name_H-M   'P 1'
#
loop_
_entity.id
_entity.type
_entity.pdbx_description
1 polymer ?
#
loop_
_entity_poly.entity_id
_entity_poly.type
_entity_poly.pdbx_seq_one_letter_code
_entity_poly.pdbx_strand_id
1 'polypeptide(L)'
;MEKIIIDILKNDNFLKSIPAIVAVIGLLITGYKQVFKVKTITEIDKLFLDKETKERLKFGKYIFSVLQFFFSYIIVSLYLKFFYYDYLTSDSESFFLSFLKYSLNIFGISFLISSVLFSFQNKLKKHRWFMFIFIFFVLINLLSSYPIFGCILSLLFFQSDNLYNLYVTLLLLLGLCFFYAHIFSKILQESHVPYSFRIISEAELKKIKNLIHGYTIDEKRTICFIGDILNKEKFYVCDFSSKVYIEYKQLTSQKKESKSSGSRAKKSKANR
;
A
#
# COMPACT_ATOMS: atom_id res chain seq x y z
N MET A 1 -45.61 6.82 10.07
CA MET A 1 -44.50 6.70 9.11
C MET A 1 -44.75 7.49 7.83
N GLU A 2 -45.92 7.35 7.21
CA GLU A 2 -46.26 8.01 5.93
C GLU A 2 -46.21 9.56 5.96
N LYS A 3 -46.76 10.19 7.00
CA LYS A 3 -46.67 11.66 7.19
C LYS A 3 -45.23 12.17 7.32
N ILE A 4 -44.35 11.43 7.99
CA ILE A 4 -42.95 11.81 8.18
C ILE A 4 -42.20 11.77 6.83
N ILE A 5 -42.49 10.77 5.99
CA ILE A 5 -41.91 10.66 4.65
C ILE A 5 -42.38 11.81 3.75
N ILE A 6 -43.66 12.19 3.83
CA ILE A 6 -44.23 13.31 3.07
C ILE A 6 -43.65 14.66 3.51
N ASP A 7 -43.46 14.87 4.82
CA ASP A 7 -42.86 16.09 5.35
C ASP A 7 -41.36 16.21 5.00
N ILE A 8 -40.63 15.09 4.96
CA ILE A 8 -39.24 15.05 4.49
C ILE A 8 -39.16 15.34 2.98
N LEU A 9 -40.07 14.80 2.18
CA LEU A 9 -40.13 15.04 0.72
C LEU A 9 -40.54 16.47 0.36
N LYS A 10 -41.32 17.16 1.21
CA LYS A 10 -41.69 18.57 1.01
C LYS A 10 -40.59 19.56 1.39
N ASN A 11 -39.52 19.10 2.02
CA ASN A 11 -38.40 19.97 2.38
C ASN A 11 -37.52 20.21 1.14
N ASP A 12 -37.64 21.39 0.52
CA ASP A 12 -36.86 21.79 -0.66
C ASP A 12 -35.35 21.64 -0.46
N ASN A 13 -34.84 21.77 0.77
CA ASN A 13 -33.43 21.57 1.10
C ASN A 13 -33.04 20.08 1.08
N PHE A 14 -33.96 19.17 1.38
CA PHE A 14 -33.73 17.72 1.29
C PHE A 14 -33.67 17.30 -0.19
N LEU A 15 -34.63 17.73 -1.02
CA LEU A 15 -34.61 17.45 -2.46
C LEU A 15 -33.35 17.99 -3.14
N LYS A 16 -32.88 19.18 -2.76
CA LYS A 16 -31.62 19.77 -3.25
C LYS A 16 -30.36 19.02 -2.80
N SER A 17 -30.43 18.26 -1.71
CA SER A 17 -29.29 17.46 -1.21
C SER A 17 -29.29 16.01 -1.74
N ILE A 18 -30.37 15.54 -2.38
CA ILE A 18 -30.42 14.21 -3.04
C ILE A 18 -29.24 13.99 -4.00
N PRO A 19 -28.89 14.91 -4.92
CA PRO A 19 -27.75 14.72 -5.82
C PRO A 19 -26.42 14.54 -5.06
N ALA A 20 -26.23 15.28 -3.97
CA ALA A 20 -25.05 15.16 -3.13
C ALA A 20 -25.02 13.81 -2.41
N ILE A 21 -26.15 13.35 -1.87
CA ILE A 21 -26.27 12.04 -1.21
C ILE A 21 -25.99 10.91 -2.20
N VAL A 22 -26.57 10.96 -3.41
CA VAL A 22 -26.35 9.97 -4.47
C VAL A 22 -24.89 9.96 -4.90
N ALA A 23 -24.26 11.13 -5.04
CA ALA A 23 -22.84 11.25 -5.37
C ALA A 23 -21.95 10.60 -4.30
N VAL A 24 -22.24 10.85 -3.01
CA VAL A 24 -21.51 10.25 -1.88
C VAL A 24 -21.66 8.73 -1.87
N ILE A 25 -22.88 8.21 -2.05
CA ILE A 25 -23.13 6.75 -2.11
C ILE A 25 -22.41 6.14 -3.32
N GLY A 26 -22.46 6.79 -4.49
CA GLY A 26 -21.75 6.34 -5.69
C GLY A 26 -20.23 6.27 -5.48
N LEU A 27 -19.67 7.28 -4.81
CA LEU A 27 -18.26 7.31 -4.41
C LEU A 27 -17.92 6.19 -3.43
N LEU A 28 -18.77 5.91 -2.44
CA LEU A 28 -18.57 4.82 -1.48
C LEU A 28 -18.58 3.45 -2.15
N ILE A 29 -19.55 3.18 -3.03
CA ILE A 29 -19.64 1.90 -3.76
C ILE A 29 -18.43 1.72 -4.69
N THR A 30 -18.08 2.76 -5.44
CA THR A 30 -16.95 2.72 -6.38
C THR A 30 -15.63 2.59 -5.63
N GLY A 31 -15.47 3.34 -4.54
CA GLY A 31 -14.33 3.25 -3.63
C GLY A 31 -14.19 1.87 -3.01
N TYR A 32 -15.28 1.30 -2.49
CA TYR A 32 -15.29 -0.06 -1.93
C TYR A 32 -14.88 -1.11 -2.96
N LYS A 33 -15.45 -1.07 -4.17
CA LYS A 33 -15.06 -1.97 -5.27
C LYS A 33 -13.56 -1.86 -5.58
N GLN A 34 -13.03 -0.63 -5.61
CA GLN A 34 -11.61 -0.40 -5.90
C GLN A 34 -10.72 -0.89 -4.75
N VAL A 35 -11.11 -0.68 -3.49
CA VAL A 35 -10.39 -1.18 -2.30
C VAL A 35 -10.36 -2.71 -2.27
N PHE A 36 -11.50 -3.36 -2.53
CA PHE A 36 -11.58 -4.81 -2.62
C PHE A 36 -10.65 -5.34 -3.69
N LYS A 37 -10.73 -4.78 -4.91
CA LYS A 37 -9.88 -5.16 -6.04
C LYS A 37 -8.39 -4.97 -5.75
N VAL A 38 -8.01 -3.90 -5.03
CA VAL A 38 -6.62 -3.66 -4.62
C VAL A 38 -6.13 -4.71 -3.61
N LYS A 39 -6.99 -5.18 -2.70
CA LYS A 39 -6.62 -6.17 -1.66
C LYS A 39 -6.61 -7.61 -2.17
N THR A 40 -7.48 -7.98 -3.10
CA THR A 40 -7.67 -9.37 -3.52
C THR A 40 -6.78 -9.81 -4.67
N ILE A 41 -6.29 -8.88 -5.50
CA ILE A 41 -5.44 -9.21 -6.65
C ILE A 41 -4.11 -9.80 -6.19
N THR A 42 -3.87 -11.05 -6.59
CA THR A 42 -2.61 -11.76 -6.33
C THR A 42 -1.52 -11.35 -7.32
N GLU A 43 -0.28 -11.76 -7.06
CA GLU A 43 0.84 -11.50 -7.99
C GLU A 43 0.66 -12.19 -9.34
N ILE A 44 0.01 -13.36 -9.35
CA ILE A 44 -0.30 -14.11 -10.57
C ILE A 44 -1.37 -13.37 -11.39
N ASP A 45 -2.42 -12.87 -10.73
CA ASP A 45 -3.47 -12.08 -11.39
C ASP A 45 -2.89 -10.86 -12.11
N LYS A 46 -1.92 -10.18 -11.49
CA LYS A 46 -1.26 -9.00 -12.08
C LYS A 46 -0.62 -9.30 -13.43
N LEU A 47 -0.22 -10.54 -13.73
CA LEU A 47 0.37 -10.89 -15.02
C LEU A 47 -0.63 -10.72 -16.18
N PHE A 48 -1.91 -11.00 -15.92
CA PHE A 48 -2.97 -11.03 -16.94
C PHE A 48 -3.77 -9.73 -17.04
N LEU A 49 -3.52 -8.77 -16.15
CA LEU A 49 -4.16 -7.46 -16.21
C LEU A 49 -3.62 -6.63 -17.38
N ASP A 50 -4.54 -5.93 -18.04
CA ASP A 50 -4.25 -4.90 -19.01
C ASP A 50 -3.52 -3.70 -18.37
N LYS A 51 -2.91 -2.88 -19.22
CA LYS A 51 -2.11 -1.73 -18.77
C LYS A 51 -2.96 -0.70 -18.01
N GLU A 52 -4.19 -0.46 -18.45
CA GLU A 52 -5.08 0.52 -17.83
C GLU A 52 -5.47 0.06 -16.41
N THR A 53 -5.89 -1.20 -16.26
CA THR A 53 -6.21 -1.75 -14.94
C THR A 53 -4.99 -1.76 -14.01
N LYS A 54 -3.79 -2.04 -14.52
CA LYS A 54 -2.54 -1.97 -13.75
C LYS A 54 -2.29 -0.57 -13.19
N GLU A 55 -2.41 0.48 -14.01
CA GLU A 55 -2.24 1.86 -13.57
C GLU A 55 -3.36 2.29 -12.60
N ARG A 56 -4.61 1.90 -12.87
CA ARG A 56 -5.74 2.15 -11.96
C ARG A 56 -5.52 1.51 -10.59
N LEU A 57 -4.93 0.33 -10.53
CA LEU A 57 -4.58 -0.35 -9.27
C LEU A 57 -3.44 0.33 -8.53
N LYS A 58 -2.40 0.80 -9.24
CA LYS A 58 -1.32 1.57 -8.62
C LYS A 58 -1.86 2.86 -8.00
N PHE A 59 -2.70 3.58 -8.75
CA PHE A 59 -3.37 4.77 -8.24
C PHE A 59 -4.30 4.44 -7.06
N GLY A 60 -5.08 3.35 -7.15
CA GLY A 60 -5.93 2.89 -6.06
C GLY A 60 -5.16 2.56 -4.78
N LYS A 61 -4.00 1.89 -4.89
CA LYS A 61 -3.08 1.65 -3.77
C LYS A 61 -2.59 2.94 -3.15
N TYR A 62 -2.18 3.90 -3.99
CA TYR A 62 -1.74 5.21 -3.54
C TYR A 62 -2.81 5.95 -2.73
N ILE A 63 -4.03 6.05 -3.26
CA ILE A 63 -5.16 6.69 -2.56
C ILE A 63 -5.50 5.93 -1.27
N PHE A 64 -5.49 4.60 -1.30
CA PHE A 64 -5.72 3.79 -0.10
C PHE A 64 -4.67 4.06 0.99
N SER A 65 -3.39 4.21 0.62
CA SER A 65 -2.33 4.59 1.55
C SER A 65 -2.57 5.98 2.17
N VAL A 66 -3.00 6.96 1.38
CA VAL A 66 -3.34 8.31 1.89
C VAL A 66 -4.46 8.23 2.91
N LEU A 67 -5.54 7.50 2.58
CA LEU A 67 -6.68 7.31 3.49
C LEU A 67 -6.25 6.58 4.78
N GLN A 68 -5.40 5.55 4.65
CA GLN A 68 -4.90 4.80 5.80
C GLN A 68 -4.12 5.68 6.78
N PHE A 69 -3.23 6.55 6.27
CA PHE A 69 -2.54 7.53 7.12
C PHE A 69 -3.52 8.52 7.73
N PHE A 70 -4.45 9.07 6.95
CA PHE A 70 -5.42 10.04 7.46
C PHE A 70 -6.24 9.47 8.63
N PHE A 71 -6.78 8.26 8.48
CA PHE A 71 -7.54 7.60 9.55
C PHE A 71 -6.67 7.24 10.75
N SER A 72 -5.38 6.91 10.58
CA SER A 72 -4.51 6.64 11.74
C SER A 72 -4.33 7.89 12.61
N TYR A 73 -4.24 9.10 12.03
CA TYR A 73 -4.21 10.33 12.80
C TYR A 73 -5.52 10.61 13.54
N ILE A 74 -6.67 10.33 12.92
CA ILE A 74 -7.97 10.48 13.60
C ILE A 74 -8.05 9.53 14.81
N ILE A 75 -7.63 8.27 14.65
CA ILE A 75 -7.59 7.29 15.75
C ILE A 75 -6.67 7.79 16.88
N VAL A 76 -5.47 8.27 16.56
CA VAL A 76 -4.54 8.82 17.58
C VAL A 76 -5.12 10.05 18.25
N SER A 77 -5.82 10.91 17.52
CA SER A 77 -6.48 12.09 18.08
C SER A 77 -7.56 11.72 19.10
N LEU A 78 -8.40 10.74 18.76
CA LEU A 78 -9.42 10.20 19.67
C LEU A 78 -8.78 9.55 20.92
N TYR A 79 -7.68 8.80 20.73
CA TYR A 79 -6.93 8.21 21.82
C TYR A 79 -6.39 9.29 22.79
N LEU A 80 -5.73 10.33 22.26
CA LEU A 80 -5.20 11.41 23.09
C LEU A 80 -6.32 12.19 23.80
N LYS A 81 -7.46 12.40 23.15
CA LYS A 81 -8.65 12.99 23.79
C LYS A 81 -9.13 12.15 24.98
N PHE A 82 -9.19 10.83 24.83
CA PHE A 82 -9.76 9.99 25.88
C PHE A 82 -8.83 9.82 27.08
N PHE A 83 -7.52 9.69 26.84
CA PHE A 83 -6.55 9.33 27.90
C PHE A 83 -5.71 10.49 28.43
N TYR A 84 -5.51 11.56 27.66
CA TYR A 84 -4.52 12.60 27.97
C TYR A 84 -5.09 14.02 27.94
N TYR A 85 -6.41 14.18 27.76
CA TYR A 85 -7.04 15.49 27.65
C TYR A 85 -6.98 16.30 28.94
N ASP A 86 -7.21 15.68 30.09
CA ASP A 86 -7.18 16.40 31.37
C ASP A 86 -5.76 16.94 31.63
N TYR A 87 -4.73 16.11 31.39
CA TYR A 87 -3.31 16.49 31.48
C TYR A 87 -2.90 17.64 30.55
N LEU A 88 -3.57 17.78 29.40
CA LEU A 88 -3.34 18.86 28.45
C LEU A 88 -3.87 20.21 28.95
N THR A 89 -4.92 20.18 29.77
CA THR A 89 -5.65 21.38 30.21
C THR A 89 -5.35 21.81 31.64
N SER A 90 -4.81 20.92 32.47
CA SER A 90 -4.68 21.15 33.91
C SER A 90 -3.33 21.70 34.37
N ASP A 91 -2.24 21.53 33.61
CA ASP A 91 -0.90 21.92 34.06
C ASP A 91 0.04 22.34 32.92
N SER A 92 0.56 23.57 33.00
CA SER A 92 1.38 24.22 31.97
C SER A 92 2.81 23.68 31.87
N GLU A 93 3.30 22.99 32.92
CA GLU A 93 4.62 22.33 32.94
C GLU A 93 4.53 20.80 32.92
N SER A 94 3.40 20.26 32.45
CA SER A 94 3.25 18.81 32.37
C SER A 94 4.34 18.18 31.47
N PHE A 95 4.85 17.03 31.92
CA PHE A 95 5.77 16.18 31.16
C PHE A 95 5.30 15.97 29.69
N PHE A 96 3.98 15.93 29.49
CA PHE A 96 3.35 15.82 28.19
C PHE A 96 3.62 17.02 27.27
N LEU A 97 3.56 18.24 27.79
CA LEU A 97 3.79 19.47 27.03
C LEU A 97 5.27 19.58 26.61
N SER A 98 6.19 19.16 27.49
CA SER A 98 7.60 19.00 27.15
C SER A 98 7.81 17.93 26.06
N PHE A 99 7.15 16.78 26.17
CA PHE A 99 7.18 15.73 25.16
C PHE A 99 6.66 16.21 23.78
N LEU A 100 5.60 17.02 23.75
CA LEU A 100 5.08 17.63 22.52
C LEU A 100 6.10 18.61 21.90
N LYS A 101 6.75 19.45 22.71
CA LYS A 101 7.82 20.35 22.24
C LYS A 101 8.99 19.57 21.62
N TYR A 102 9.45 18.51 22.28
CA TYR A 102 10.49 17.64 21.71
C TYR A 102 10.03 16.96 20.42
N SER A 103 8.79 16.47 20.37
CA SER A 103 8.20 15.88 19.17
C SER A 103 8.17 16.87 18.01
N LEU A 104 7.78 18.13 18.26
CA LEU A 104 7.76 19.19 17.25
C LEU A 104 9.15 19.49 16.69
N ASN A 105 10.16 19.59 17.55
CA ASN A 105 11.55 19.81 17.12
C ASN A 105 12.08 18.64 16.29
N ILE A 106 11.85 17.40 16.74
CA ILE A 106 12.24 16.19 16.01
C ILE A 106 11.51 16.12 14.67
N PHE A 107 10.22 16.45 14.64
CA PHE A 107 9.42 16.50 13.42
C PHE A 107 10.01 17.50 12.42
N GLY A 108 10.29 18.74 12.84
CA GLY A 108 10.86 19.77 11.96
C GLY A 108 12.21 19.36 11.37
N ILE A 109 13.14 18.90 12.22
CA ILE A 109 14.48 18.48 11.78
C ILE A 109 14.40 17.28 10.83
N SER A 110 13.63 16.25 11.20
CA SER A 110 13.47 15.05 10.37
C SER A 110 12.74 15.34 9.06
N PHE A 111 11.82 16.30 9.03
CA PHE A 111 11.12 16.71 7.80
C PHE A 111 12.08 17.38 6.82
N LEU A 112 12.92 18.30 7.31
CA LEU A 112 13.93 18.98 6.48
C LEU A 112 14.94 17.98 5.92
N ILE A 113 15.49 17.10 6.77
CA ILE A 113 16.43 16.06 6.34
C ILE A 113 15.78 15.14 5.30
N SER A 114 14.56 14.65 5.58
CA SER A 114 13.84 13.76 4.65
C SER A 114 13.57 14.44 3.30
N SER A 115 13.23 15.73 3.29
CA SER A 115 12.97 16.50 2.06
C SER A 115 14.24 16.67 1.20
N VAL A 116 15.38 16.94 1.85
CA VAL A 116 16.68 17.00 1.18
C VAL A 116 17.05 15.63 0.61
N LEU A 117 16.97 14.56 1.42
CA LEU A 117 17.27 13.20 0.98
C LEU A 117 16.35 12.75 -0.17
N PHE A 118 15.06 13.09 -0.12
CA PHE A 118 14.11 12.79 -1.19
C PHE A 118 14.51 13.44 -2.53
N SER A 119 15.06 14.66 -2.50
CA SER A 119 15.55 15.35 -3.70
C SER A 119 16.72 14.62 -4.36
N PHE A 120 17.56 13.95 -3.58
CA PHE A 120 18.71 13.17 -4.08
C PHE A 120 18.41 11.69 -4.33
N GLN A 121 17.20 11.21 -4.01
CA GLN A 121 16.87 9.78 -4.05
C GLN A 121 17.14 9.14 -5.43
N ASN A 122 16.86 9.84 -6.53
CA ASN A 122 17.01 9.29 -7.87
C ASN A 122 18.47 8.98 -8.21
N LYS A 123 19.41 9.78 -7.68
CA LYS A 123 20.86 9.61 -7.88
C LYS A 123 21.42 8.56 -6.94
N LEU A 124 20.96 8.54 -5.68
CA LEU A 124 21.57 7.77 -4.60
C LEU A 124 20.86 6.46 -4.27
N LYS A 125 19.70 6.15 -4.88
CA LYS A 125 18.95 4.90 -4.65
C LYS A 125 19.74 3.61 -4.86
N LYS A 126 20.84 3.66 -5.62
CA LYS A 126 21.74 2.52 -5.84
C LYS A 126 22.47 2.11 -4.56
N HIS A 127 22.67 3.04 -3.64
CA HIS A 127 23.36 2.80 -2.38
C HIS A 127 22.36 2.34 -1.32
N ARG A 128 22.45 1.07 -0.94
CA ARG A 128 21.56 0.46 0.06
C ARG A 128 21.55 1.22 1.40
N TRP A 129 22.72 1.70 1.84
CA TRP A 129 22.85 2.45 3.10
C TRP A 129 22.10 3.80 3.07
N PHE A 130 22.17 4.52 1.94
CA PHE A 130 21.41 5.75 1.74
C PHE A 130 19.91 5.51 1.86
N MET A 131 19.39 4.45 1.23
CA MET A 131 17.97 4.11 1.31
C MET A 131 17.54 3.77 2.74
N PHE A 132 18.38 3.06 3.50
CA PHE A 132 18.10 2.79 4.91
C PHE A 132 18.02 4.05 5.75
N ILE A 133 18.98 4.98 5.60
CA ILE A 133 18.96 6.27 6.30
C ILE A 133 17.72 7.07 5.93
N PHE A 134 17.41 7.15 4.63
CA PHE A 134 16.26 7.89 4.16
C PHE A 134 14.94 7.34 4.75
N ILE A 135 14.74 6.02 4.73
CA ILE A 135 13.57 5.37 5.33
C ILE A 135 13.53 5.65 6.85
N PHE A 136 14.67 5.57 7.53
CA PHE A 136 14.74 5.81 8.97
C PHE A 136 14.30 7.23 9.35
N PHE A 137 14.76 8.25 8.63
CA PHE A 137 14.33 9.64 8.87
C PHE A 137 12.84 9.86 8.56
N VAL A 138 12.32 9.24 7.51
CA VAL A 138 10.88 9.29 7.18
C VAL A 138 10.05 8.64 8.28
N LEU A 139 10.50 7.52 8.86
CA LEU A 139 9.81 6.86 9.96
C LEU A 139 9.85 7.69 11.25
N ILE A 140 10.98 8.31 11.58
CA ILE A 140 11.07 9.24 12.72
C ILE A 140 10.12 10.43 12.51
N ASN A 141 10.08 10.96 11.28
CA ASN A 141 9.20 12.08 10.95
C ASN A 141 7.72 11.69 11.11
N LEU A 142 7.34 10.53 10.59
CA LEU A 142 5.99 9.98 10.76
C LEU A 142 5.67 9.78 12.25
N LEU A 143 6.55 9.16 13.02
CA LEU A 143 6.30 8.86 14.43
C LEU A 143 6.17 10.12 15.29
N SER A 144 7.03 11.11 15.06
CA SER A 144 6.99 12.40 15.76
C SER A 144 5.80 13.27 15.38
N SER A 145 5.24 13.10 14.18
CA SER A 145 4.05 13.84 13.74
C SER A 145 2.76 13.41 14.44
N TYR A 146 2.62 12.14 14.83
CA TYR A 146 1.42 11.60 15.46
C TYR A 146 1.00 12.37 16.73
N PRO A 147 1.86 12.58 17.74
CA PRO A 147 1.48 13.31 18.94
C PRO A 147 1.14 14.77 18.65
N ILE A 148 1.82 15.41 17.68
CA ILE A 148 1.57 16.81 17.29
C ILE A 148 0.18 16.95 16.68
N PHE A 149 -0.06 16.27 15.56
CA PHE A 149 -1.33 16.39 14.83
C PHE A 149 -2.49 15.76 15.61
N GLY A 150 -2.24 14.69 16.36
CA GLY A 150 -3.24 14.09 17.24
C GLY A 150 -3.73 15.06 18.31
N CYS A 151 -2.80 15.79 18.96
CA CYS A 151 -3.13 16.79 19.96
C CYS A 151 -3.83 18.01 19.35
N ILE A 152 -3.30 18.58 18.26
CA ILE A 152 -3.92 19.74 17.59
C ILE A 152 -5.34 19.41 17.13
N LEU A 153 -5.54 18.24 16.49
CA LEU A 153 -6.86 17.80 16.07
C LEU A 153 -7.80 17.59 17.25
N SER A 154 -7.31 17.04 18.37
CA SER A 154 -8.13 16.82 19.56
C SER A 154 -8.65 18.16 20.13
N LEU A 155 -7.79 19.17 20.20
CA LEU A 155 -8.18 20.51 20.65
C LEU A 155 -9.17 21.17 19.66
N LEU A 156 -8.91 21.08 18.35
CA LEU A 156 -9.74 21.72 17.34
C LEU A 156 -11.11 21.05 17.15
N PHE A 157 -11.20 19.72 17.18
CA PHE A 157 -12.47 19.01 17.01
C PHE A 157 -13.38 19.12 18.22
N PHE A 158 -12.83 19.14 19.44
CA PHE A 158 -13.62 18.97 20.66
C PHE A 158 -13.77 20.25 21.49
N GLN A 159 -13.00 21.30 21.21
CA GLN A 159 -12.97 22.50 22.06
C GLN A 159 -13.06 23.81 21.27
N SER A 160 -12.76 23.82 19.97
CA SER A 160 -12.75 25.03 19.17
C SER A 160 -13.96 25.13 18.25
N ASP A 161 -14.69 26.23 18.36
CA ASP A 161 -15.70 26.60 17.35
C ASP A 161 -15.06 27.20 16.07
N ASN A 162 -13.73 27.27 16.01
CA ASN A 162 -13.00 27.84 14.88
C ASN A 162 -12.86 26.81 13.74
N LEU A 163 -13.92 26.73 12.93
CA LEU A 163 -13.98 25.88 11.75
C LEU A 163 -12.88 26.19 10.72
N TYR A 164 -12.42 27.44 10.64
CA TYR A 164 -11.34 27.83 9.72
C TYR A 164 -10.01 27.16 10.11
N ASN A 165 -9.63 27.22 11.38
CA ASN A 165 -8.41 26.56 11.87
C ASN A 165 -8.49 25.04 11.73
N LEU A 166 -9.67 24.46 11.96
CA LEU A 166 -9.91 23.03 11.73
C LEU A 166 -9.70 22.66 10.25
N TYR A 167 -10.29 23.43 9.33
CA TYR A 167 -10.15 23.21 7.90
C TYR A 167 -8.68 23.32 7.44
N VAL A 168 -7.97 24.37 7.85
CA VAL A 168 -6.54 24.55 7.53
C VAL A 168 -5.69 23.41 8.08
N THR A 169 -5.96 22.97 9.31
CA THR A 169 -5.23 21.85 9.93
C THR A 169 -5.49 20.54 9.19
N LEU A 170 -6.73 20.25 8.82
CA LEU A 170 -7.08 19.06 8.04
C LEU A 170 -6.44 19.08 6.66
N LEU A 171 -6.38 20.25 6.00
CA LEU A 171 -5.72 20.40 4.71
C LEU A 171 -4.20 20.16 4.82
N LEU A 172 -3.56 20.69 5.85
CA LEU A 172 -2.13 20.47 6.12
C LEU A 172 -1.85 18.99 6.38
N LEU A 173 -2.67 18.35 7.21
CA LEU A 173 -2.57 16.93 7.51
C LEU A 173 -2.75 16.07 6.27
N LEU A 174 -3.72 16.41 5.42
CA LEU A 174 -3.96 15.71 4.17
C LEU A 174 -2.74 15.84 3.24
N GLY A 175 -2.16 17.04 3.13
CA GLY A 175 -0.90 17.27 2.39
C GLY A 175 0.25 16.40 2.91
N LEU A 176 0.38 16.28 4.24
CA LEU A 176 1.37 15.40 4.86
C LEU A 176 1.12 13.91 4.57
N CYS A 177 -0.15 13.47 4.58
CA CYS A 177 -0.52 12.10 4.20
C CYS A 177 -0.16 11.81 2.73
N PHE A 178 -0.41 12.76 1.83
CA PHE A 178 0.02 12.66 0.42
C PHE A 178 1.54 12.56 0.28
N PHE A 179 2.28 13.35 1.06
CA PHE A 179 3.74 13.29 1.10
C PHE A 179 4.25 11.91 1.52
N TYR A 180 3.75 11.35 2.63
CA TYR A 180 4.13 10.01 3.06
C TYR A 180 3.75 8.94 2.05
N ALA A 181 2.50 8.93 1.57
CA ALA A 181 2.06 7.98 0.55
C ALA A 181 2.94 8.05 -0.70
N HIS A 182 3.38 9.26 -1.09
CA HIS A 182 4.25 9.44 -2.24
C HIS A 182 5.63 8.83 -2.01
N ILE A 183 6.24 9.11 -0.86
CA ILE A 183 7.52 8.51 -0.48
C ILE A 183 7.43 6.99 -0.45
N PHE A 184 6.45 6.43 0.26
CA PHE A 184 6.27 4.99 0.36
C PHE A 184 6.02 4.35 -1.01
N SER A 185 5.25 4.99 -1.91
CA SER A 185 5.03 4.48 -3.27
C SER A 185 6.30 4.43 -4.13
N LYS A 186 7.26 5.35 -3.90
CA LYS A 186 8.54 5.40 -4.60
C LYS A 186 9.55 4.41 -4.02
N ILE A 187 9.53 4.21 -2.71
CA ILE A 187 10.43 3.30 -2.00
C ILE A 187 9.99 1.84 -2.17
N LEU A 188 8.71 1.53 -1.95
CA LEU A 188 8.14 0.20 -2.16
C LEU A 188 7.78 -0.04 -3.63
N GLN A 189 8.66 0.29 -4.58
CA GLN A 189 8.46 -0.20 -5.94
C GLN A 189 8.33 -1.73 -5.87
N GLU A 190 7.13 -2.23 -6.15
CA GLU A 190 6.82 -3.66 -6.10
C GLU A 190 7.88 -4.36 -6.94
N SER A 191 8.61 -5.31 -6.31
CA SER A 191 9.50 -6.18 -7.04
C SER A 191 8.64 -6.96 -8.02
N HIS A 192 8.64 -6.55 -9.29
CA HIS A 192 7.97 -7.33 -10.32
C HIS A 192 8.73 -8.64 -10.40
N VAL A 193 8.13 -9.71 -9.90
CA VAL A 193 8.65 -11.05 -10.01
C VAL A 193 8.62 -11.41 -11.50
N PRO A 194 9.76 -11.57 -12.19
CA PRO A 194 9.74 -11.92 -13.59
C PRO A 194 9.35 -13.39 -13.73
N TYR A 195 8.50 -13.68 -14.71
CA TYR A 195 8.10 -15.05 -15.07
C TYR A 195 8.52 -15.33 -16.51
N SER A 196 9.09 -16.51 -16.76
CA SER A 196 9.19 -17.06 -18.09
C SER A 196 7.94 -17.88 -18.40
N PHE A 197 7.54 -17.91 -19.67
CA PHE A 197 6.41 -18.70 -20.12
C PHE A 197 6.80 -19.59 -21.29
N ARG A 198 6.18 -20.77 -21.37
CA ARG A 198 6.32 -21.70 -22.49
C ARG A 198 4.97 -22.34 -22.80
N ILE A 199 4.63 -22.42 -24.08
CA ILE A 199 3.46 -23.19 -24.54
C ILE A 199 3.79 -24.68 -24.43
N ILE A 200 2.88 -25.45 -23.83
CA ILE A 200 2.99 -26.90 -23.67
C ILE A 200 1.86 -27.60 -24.40
N SER A 201 2.13 -28.82 -24.86
CA SER A 201 1.11 -29.63 -25.54
C SER A 201 0.15 -30.29 -24.54
N GLU A 202 -1.04 -30.71 -25.01
CA GLU A 202 -1.98 -31.47 -24.18
C GLU A 202 -1.36 -32.76 -23.62
N ALA A 203 -0.51 -33.42 -24.42
CA ALA A 203 0.20 -34.63 -24.01
C ALA A 203 1.22 -34.35 -22.90
N GLU A 204 1.87 -33.18 -22.90
CA GLU A 204 2.74 -32.74 -21.81
C GLU A 204 1.94 -32.39 -20.56
N LEU A 205 0.77 -31.73 -20.71
CA LEU A 205 -0.10 -31.40 -19.59
C LEU A 205 -0.57 -32.65 -18.84
N LYS A 206 -1.03 -33.68 -19.58
CA LYS A 206 -1.49 -34.95 -19.01
C LYS A 206 -0.40 -35.73 -18.26
N LYS A 207 0.87 -35.48 -18.55
CA LYS A 207 2.01 -36.09 -17.82
C LYS A 207 2.25 -35.46 -16.46
N ILE A 208 1.70 -34.27 -16.20
CA ILE A 208 1.85 -33.59 -14.91
C ILE A 208 0.92 -34.29 -13.90
N LYS A 209 1.52 -35.01 -12.97
CA LYS A 209 0.79 -35.63 -11.86
C LYS A 209 0.31 -34.54 -10.89
N ASN A 210 -0.89 -34.74 -10.34
CA ASN A 210 -1.52 -33.88 -9.33
C ASN A 210 -1.73 -32.43 -9.80
N LEU A 211 -2.18 -32.23 -11.04
CA LEU A 211 -2.61 -30.92 -11.49
C LEU A 211 -3.98 -30.59 -10.87
N ILE A 212 -4.06 -29.50 -10.11
CA ILE A 212 -5.29 -29.06 -9.44
C ILE A 212 -5.74 -27.73 -10.04
N HIS A 213 -7.04 -27.59 -10.27
CA HIS A 213 -7.65 -26.33 -10.70
C HIS A 213 -7.64 -25.36 -9.52
N GLY A 214 -6.98 -24.22 -9.68
CA GLY A 214 -6.97 -23.16 -8.68
C GLY A 214 -8.21 -22.28 -8.82
N TYR A 215 -8.14 -21.31 -9.72
CA TYR A 215 -9.23 -20.38 -9.97
C TYR A 215 -9.24 -19.91 -11.43
N THR A 216 -10.39 -19.46 -11.91
CA THR A 216 -10.58 -18.90 -13.26
C THR A 216 -10.11 -17.45 -13.31
N ILE A 217 -9.31 -17.12 -14.34
CA ILE A 217 -8.88 -15.74 -14.62
C ILE A 217 -9.99 -15.01 -15.37
N ASP A 218 -10.58 -15.69 -16.35
CA ASP A 218 -11.71 -15.24 -17.15
C ASP A 218 -12.59 -16.42 -17.53
N GLU A 219 -13.56 -16.19 -18.41
CA GLU A 219 -14.53 -17.20 -18.85
C GLU A 219 -13.90 -18.42 -19.53
N LYS A 220 -12.65 -18.33 -20.02
CA LYS A 220 -12.00 -19.39 -20.81
C LYS A 220 -10.74 -19.94 -20.16
N ARG A 221 -10.02 -19.14 -19.38
CA ARG A 221 -8.69 -19.45 -18.85
C ARG A 221 -8.75 -19.75 -17.37
N THR A 222 -8.24 -20.91 -17.00
CA THR A 222 -8.11 -21.35 -15.61
C THR A 222 -6.64 -21.46 -15.20
N ILE A 223 -6.30 -21.02 -13.99
CA ILE A 223 -4.98 -21.25 -13.41
C ILE A 223 -4.97 -22.61 -12.71
N CYS A 224 -3.95 -23.41 -12.99
CA CYS A 224 -3.74 -24.71 -12.38
C CYS A 224 -2.38 -24.78 -11.67
N PHE A 225 -2.33 -25.55 -10.58
CA PHE A 225 -1.15 -25.73 -9.73
C PHE A 225 -0.75 -27.20 -9.62
N ILE A 226 0.49 -27.47 -9.22
CA ILE A 226 0.97 -28.83 -8.93
C ILE A 226 0.80 -29.11 -7.44
N GLY A 227 -0.04 -30.10 -7.11
CA GLY A 227 -0.35 -30.50 -5.74
C GLY A 227 -1.27 -29.52 -5.02
N ASP A 228 -1.47 -29.74 -3.72
CA ASP A 228 -2.39 -28.97 -2.87
C ASP A 228 -1.86 -27.59 -2.46
N ILE A 229 -0.68 -27.20 -2.95
CA ILE A 229 -0.01 -25.95 -2.57
C ILE A 229 -0.13 -24.97 -3.72
N LEU A 230 -0.61 -23.75 -3.42
CA LEU A 230 -0.51 -22.57 -4.28
C LEU A 230 0.97 -22.27 -4.56
N ASN A 231 1.56 -22.97 -5.52
CA ASN A 231 2.96 -22.81 -5.87
C ASN A 231 3.13 -21.58 -6.76
N LYS A 232 3.60 -20.49 -6.16
CA LYS A 232 3.88 -19.23 -6.87
C LYS A 232 5.11 -19.31 -7.78
N GLU A 233 5.97 -20.30 -7.58
CA GLU A 233 7.18 -20.48 -8.40
C GLU A 233 6.85 -21.10 -9.76
N LYS A 234 5.80 -21.93 -9.82
CA LYS A 234 5.40 -22.63 -11.03
C LYS A 234 3.89 -22.88 -11.06
N PHE A 235 3.22 -22.37 -12.09
CA PHE A 235 1.79 -22.56 -12.32
C PHE A 235 1.50 -22.70 -13.82
N TYR A 236 0.28 -23.09 -14.16
CA TYR A 236 -0.17 -23.26 -15.54
C TYR A 236 -1.41 -22.44 -15.81
N VAL A 237 -1.54 -21.95 -17.04
CA VAL A 237 -2.77 -21.36 -17.55
C VAL A 237 -3.32 -22.26 -18.63
N CYS A 238 -4.54 -22.72 -18.42
CA CYS A 238 -5.22 -23.67 -19.28
C CYS A 238 -6.46 -23.02 -19.88
N ASP A 239 -6.52 -22.96 -21.22
CA ASP A 239 -7.76 -22.75 -21.96
C ASP A 239 -8.18 -24.10 -22.56
N PHE A 240 -9.11 -24.77 -21.90
CA PHE A 240 -9.60 -26.08 -22.30
C PHE A 240 -10.45 -26.02 -23.58
N SER A 241 -11.06 -24.87 -23.89
CA SER A 241 -11.87 -24.70 -25.09
C SER A 241 -11.00 -24.60 -26.34
N SER A 242 -9.88 -23.88 -26.26
CA SER A 242 -8.94 -23.72 -27.39
C SER A 242 -7.80 -24.73 -27.38
N LYS A 243 -7.72 -25.60 -26.35
CA LYS A 243 -6.62 -26.56 -26.11
C LYS A 243 -5.25 -25.88 -26.04
N VAL A 244 -5.20 -24.68 -25.48
CA VAL A 244 -3.96 -23.91 -25.27
C VAL A 244 -3.55 -24.01 -23.81
N TYR A 245 -2.32 -24.44 -23.59
CA TYR A 245 -1.76 -24.63 -22.25
C TYR A 245 -0.42 -23.93 -22.15
N ILE A 246 -0.24 -23.11 -21.10
CA ILE A 246 0.96 -22.31 -20.91
C ILE A 246 1.53 -22.61 -19.53
N GLU A 247 2.80 -23.01 -19.49
CA GLU A 247 3.58 -23.15 -18.26
C GLU A 247 4.21 -21.79 -17.92
N TYR A 248 4.04 -21.35 -16.67
CA TYR A 248 4.74 -20.19 -16.10
C TYR A 248 5.74 -20.65 -15.04
N LYS A 249 6.96 -20.12 -15.10
CA LYS A 249 8.01 -20.36 -14.11
C LYS A 249 8.61 -19.03 -13.66
N GLN A 250 8.71 -18.85 -12.35
CA GLN A 250 9.37 -17.70 -11.76
C GLN A 250 10.85 -17.71 -12.14
N LEU A 251 11.34 -16.59 -12.67
CA LEU A 251 12.75 -16.36 -12.88
C LEU A 251 13.38 -15.96 -11.55
N THR A 252 13.72 -16.96 -10.72
CA THR A 252 14.67 -16.73 -9.64
C THR A 252 15.97 -16.22 -10.25
N SER A 253 16.58 -15.21 -9.65
CA SER A 253 17.91 -14.74 -10.07
C SER A 253 18.89 -15.91 -9.98
N GLN A 254 19.12 -16.59 -11.11
CA GLN A 254 20.09 -17.67 -11.24
C GLN A 254 21.48 -17.10 -10.94
N LYS A 255 21.88 -17.16 -9.67
CA LYS A 255 23.27 -16.95 -9.26
C LYS A 255 23.57 -17.82 -8.05
N LYS A 256 23.78 -19.11 -8.31
CA LYS A 256 24.73 -20.03 -7.63
C LYS A 256 24.39 -21.48 -7.99
N GLU A 257 24.74 -21.91 -9.21
CA GLU A 257 24.93 -23.34 -9.51
C GLU A 257 25.63 -23.53 -10.87
N SER A 258 26.86 -23.02 -10.98
CA SER A 258 27.80 -23.43 -12.05
C SER A 258 29.25 -23.04 -11.75
N LYS A 259 29.70 -23.18 -10.49
CA LYS A 259 31.14 -23.18 -10.13
C LYS A 259 31.36 -24.08 -8.92
N SER A 260 31.06 -25.37 -9.07
CA SER A 260 31.40 -26.41 -8.08
C SER A 260 31.60 -27.78 -8.73
N SER A 261 32.22 -27.81 -9.91
CA SER A 261 32.70 -29.06 -10.51
C SER A 261 33.83 -28.72 -11.48
N GLY A 262 35.07 -28.73 -10.99
CA GLY A 262 36.25 -28.50 -11.84
C GLY A 262 37.45 -27.88 -11.15
N SER A 263 37.80 -28.31 -9.92
CA SER A 263 39.11 -28.00 -9.33
C SER A 263 39.56 -29.17 -8.46
N ARG A 264 39.79 -30.32 -9.09
CA ARG A 264 40.53 -31.44 -8.50
C ARG A 264 41.17 -32.27 -9.61
N ALA A 265 42.22 -31.74 -10.23
CA ALA A 265 43.26 -32.54 -10.87
C ALA A 265 44.43 -31.63 -11.31
N LYS A 266 45.65 -32.11 -11.07
CA LYS A 266 46.96 -31.60 -11.53
C LYS A 266 47.59 -30.44 -10.75
N LYS A 267 48.14 -30.79 -9.58
CA LYS A 267 49.47 -30.30 -9.17
C LYS A 267 50.31 -31.49 -8.73
N SER A 268 50.94 -32.14 -9.69
CA SER A 268 52.00 -33.14 -9.49
C SER A 268 52.86 -33.17 -10.74
N LYS A 269 54.18 -33.08 -10.53
CA LYS A 269 55.30 -33.11 -11.49
C LYS A 269 55.62 -31.79 -12.21
N ALA A 270 56.63 -31.10 -11.71
CA ALA A 270 57.94 -31.05 -12.38
C ALA A 270 58.96 -30.35 -11.48
N ASN A 271 59.76 -31.16 -10.78
CA ASN A 271 61.12 -30.84 -10.36
C ASN A 271 62.02 -31.34 -11.49
N ARG A 272 62.70 -30.43 -12.19
CA ARG A 272 64.05 -30.56 -12.76
C ARG A 272 64.36 -29.33 -13.59
#